data_AF-A0A1L8CW81-F1
#
_entry.id   AF-A0A1L8CW81-F1
#
_cell.length_a   1.000
_cell.length_b   1.000
_cell.length_c   1.000
_cell.angle_alpha   90.00
_cell.angle_beta   90.00
_cell.angle_gamma   90.00
#
_symmetry.space_group_name_H-M   'P 1'
#
loop_
_entity.id
_entity.type
_entity.pdbx_description
1 polymer ?
#
loop_
_entity_poly.entity_id
_entity_poly.type
_entity_poly.pdbx_seq_one_letter_code
_entity_poly.pdbx_strand_id
1 'polypeptide(L)'
;MPEFINKMENFIKIQLKEKMGRLFIFLVLLFAPGFSVKAIAIFFISASMLPADIKNRRDEAFYFLPFSRKELYLYNLGFLLLLVLASSIITQALWPTTIAEKGMFSIKSINFTLAMFGVVMLCVSQGLDNIGWPFIIVLLDALLGSIGRASINPYSWISFTNQGNILFAFVFAAIICFAGYWIYLKNGGEL
;
A
#
# COMPACT_ATOMS: atom_id res chain seq x y z
N MET A 1 -26.84 0.62 2.38
CA MET A 1 -25.90 1.38 3.23
C MET A 1 -25.56 0.71 4.57
N PRO A 2 -26.51 0.24 5.40
CA PRO A 2 -26.14 -0.38 6.69
C PRO A 2 -25.36 -1.69 6.54
N GLU A 3 -25.62 -2.46 5.47
CA GLU A 3 -24.96 -3.74 5.23
C GLU A 3 -23.47 -3.60 4.86
N PHE A 4 -23.12 -2.60 4.04
CA PHE A 4 -21.73 -2.30 3.67
C PHE A 4 -20.90 -1.86 4.89
N ILE A 5 -21.47 -1.01 5.74
CA ILE A 5 -20.81 -0.53 6.97
C ILE A 5 -20.59 -1.71 7.92
N ASN A 6 -21.60 -2.57 8.13
CA ASN A 6 -21.48 -3.77 8.95
C ASN A 6 -20.41 -4.74 8.40
N LYS A 7 -20.36 -4.91 7.07
CA LYS A 7 -19.36 -5.73 6.39
C LYS A 7 -17.95 -5.19 6.60
N MET A 8 -17.74 -3.89 6.45
CA MET A 8 -16.45 -3.24 6.70
C MET A 8 -16.04 -3.32 8.17
N GLU A 9 -16.97 -3.14 9.11
CA GLU A 9 -16.71 -3.27 10.55
C GLU A 9 -16.25 -4.70 10.91
N ASN A 10 -16.94 -5.71 10.37
CA ASN A 10 -16.57 -7.10 10.56
C ASN A 10 -15.20 -7.41 9.96
N PHE A 11 -14.91 -6.88 8.76
CA PHE A 11 -13.59 -6.98 8.14
C PHE A 11 -12.49 -6.39 9.05
N ILE A 12 -12.70 -5.18 9.59
CA ILE A 12 -11.73 -4.53 10.48
C ILE A 12 -11.51 -5.36 11.75
N LYS A 13 -12.57 -5.90 12.36
CA LYS A 13 -12.46 -6.77 13.55
C LYS A 13 -11.60 -7.99 13.27
N ILE A 14 -11.78 -8.63 12.12
CA ILE A 14 -10.99 -9.80 11.70
C ILE A 14 -9.53 -9.40 11.50
N GLN A 15 -9.28 -8.33 10.73
CA GLN A 15 -7.91 -7.84 10.47
C GLN A 15 -7.17 -7.51 11.77
N LEU A 16 -7.82 -6.80 12.68
CA LEU A 16 -7.21 -6.46 13.97
C LEU A 16 -6.97 -7.71 14.82
N LYS A 17 -7.93 -8.63 14.94
CA LYS A 17 -7.78 -9.82 15.78
C LYS A 17 -6.68 -10.75 15.29
N GLU A 18 -6.59 -10.98 13.98
CA GLU A 18 -5.69 -11.99 13.41
C GLU A 18 -4.31 -11.46 13.05
N LYS A 19 -4.20 -10.14 12.79
CA LYS A 19 -2.96 -9.55 12.27
C LYS A 19 -2.30 -8.54 13.18
N MET A 20 -2.98 -8.03 14.22
CA MET A 20 -2.38 -7.05 15.16
C MET A 20 -1.03 -7.50 15.70
N GLY A 21 -0.89 -8.75 16.14
CA GLY A 21 0.37 -9.25 16.70
C GLY A 21 1.56 -9.16 15.73
N ARG A 22 1.32 -9.44 14.43
CA ARG A 22 2.37 -9.34 13.39
C ARG A 22 2.57 -7.92 12.88
N LEU A 23 1.52 -7.11 12.88
CA LEU A 23 1.53 -5.75 12.36
C LEU A 23 2.02 -4.72 13.39
N PHE A 24 2.01 -5.04 14.69
CA PHE A 24 2.27 -4.07 15.76
C PHE A 24 3.57 -3.29 15.59
N ILE A 25 4.68 -3.98 15.31
CA ILE A 25 5.99 -3.34 15.12
C ILE A 25 5.95 -2.35 13.94
N PHE A 26 5.31 -2.74 12.84
CA PHE A 26 5.20 -1.87 11.66
C PHE A 26 4.19 -0.74 11.85
N LEU A 27 3.14 -0.95 12.63
CA LEU A 27 2.20 0.10 13.05
C LEU A 27 2.90 1.16 13.89
N VAL A 28 3.82 0.76 14.79
CA VAL A 28 4.66 1.72 15.53
C VAL A 28 5.58 2.48 14.58
N LEU A 29 6.21 1.80 13.63
CA LEU A 29 7.09 2.43 12.64
C LEU A 29 6.36 3.41 11.71
N LEU A 30 5.06 3.26 11.48
CA LEU A 30 4.25 4.24 10.72
C LEU A 30 4.23 5.63 11.38
N PHE A 31 4.44 5.71 12.70
CA PHE A 31 4.50 6.97 13.44
C PHE A 31 5.87 7.64 13.37
N ALA A 32 6.86 7.03 12.72
CA ALA A 32 8.17 7.64 12.54
C ALA A 32 8.08 8.90 11.66
N PRO A 33 8.82 9.98 12.00
CA PRO A 33 8.79 11.26 11.28
C PRO A 33 9.46 11.23 9.91
N GLY A 34 10.37 10.29 9.68
CA GLY A 34 11.11 10.15 8.43
C GLY A 34 10.32 9.36 7.39
N PHE A 35 10.21 9.89 6.17
CA PHE A 35 9.55 9.19 5.06
C PHE A 35 10.19 7.84 4.77
N SER A 36 11.53 7.72 4.82
CA SER A 36 12.23 6.46 4.55
C SER A 36 11.85 5.34 5.54
N VAL A 37 11.78 5.67 6.84
CA VAL A 37 11.38 4.70 7.87
C VAL A 37 9.90 4.32 7.69
N LYS A 38 9.07 5.32 7.38
CA LYS A 38 7.65 5.11 7.10
C LYS A 38 7.42 4.26 5.85
N ALA A 39 8.22 4.43 4.81
CA ALA A 39 8.17 3.63 3.59
C ALA A 39 8.46 2.15 3.87
N ILE A 40 9.43 1.85 4.75
CA ILE A 40 9.68 0.47 5.20
C ILE A 40 8.44 -0.09 5.92
N ALA A 41 7.81 0.69 6.80
CA ALA A 41 6.58 0.28 7.47
C ALA A 41 5.44 0.01 6.47
N ILE A 42 5.21 0.92 5.51
CA ILE A 42 4.20 0.78 4.47
C ILE A 42 4.44 -0.48 3.64
N PHE A 43 5.69 -0.74 3.26
CA PHE A 43 6.08 -1.95 2.53
C PHE A 43 5.64 -3.22 3.27
N PHE A 44 6.05 -3.38 4.54
CA PHE A 44 5.76 -4.58 5.31
C PHE A 44 4.28 -4.74 5.65
N ILE A 45 3.57 -3.64 5.93
CA ILE A 45 2.13 -3.70 6.18
C ILE A 45 1.40 -4.11 4.90
N SER A 46 1.74 -3.51 3.75
CA SER A 46 1.17 -3.88 2.45
C SER A 46 1.39 -5.37 2.15
N ALA A 47 2.61 -5.87 2.42
CA ALA A 47 2.96 -7.28 2.26
C ALA A 47 2.20 -8.24 3.20
N SER A 48 1.82 -7.77 4.39
CA SER A 48 1.25 -8.59 5.48
C SER A 48 -0.28 -8.60 5.52
N MET A 49 -0.94 -7.76 4.72
CA MET A 49 -2.40 -7.69 4.62
C MET A 49 -2.94 -8.77 3.64
N LEU A 50 -3.87 -8.44 2.74
CA LEU A 50 -4.41 -9.35 1.74
C LEU A 50 -3.36 -10.18 0.99
N PRO A 51 -2.20 -9.62 0.58
CA PRO A 51 -1.22 -10.40 -0.17
C PRO A 51 -0.63 -11.60 0.59
N ALA A 52 -0.46 -11.47 1.92
CA ALA A 52 -0.02 -12.59 2.74
C ALA A 52 -1.07 -13.70 2.83
N ASP A 53 -2.35 -13.35 2.81
CA ASP A 53 -3.44 -14.33 2.85
C ASP A 53 -3.50 -15.10 1.53
N ILE A 54 -3.37 -14.40 0.39
CA ILE A 54 -3.30 -15.01 -0.95
C ILE A 54 -2.11 -15.96 -1.04
N LYS A 55 -0.91 -15.52 -0.66
CA LYS A 55 0.30 -16.35 -0.71
C LYS A 55 0.17 -17.63 0.14
N ASN A 56 -0.43 -17.53 1.33
CA ASN A 56 -0.59 -18.65 2.23
C ASN A 56 -1.86 -19.48 1.94
N ARG A 57 -2.59 -19.20 0.84
CA ARG A 57 -3.89 -19.82 0.49
C ARG A 57 -4.93 -19.73 1.60
N ARG A 58 -4.85 -18.69 2.41
CA ARG A 58 -5.83 -18.39 3.48
C ARG A 58 -6.95 -17.47 2.98
N ASP A 59 -6.85 -16.97 1.75
CA ASP A 59 -7.92 -16.24 1.08
C ASP A 59 -9.17 -17.11 0.89
N GLU A 60 -9.01 -18.44 0.84
CA GLU A 60 -10.12 -19.40 0.84
C GLU A 60 -11.03 -19.26 2.07
N ALA A 61 -10.46 -18.93 3.25
CA ALA A 61 -11.22 -18.67 4.47
C ALA A 61 -12.08 -17.39 4.38
N PHE A 62 -11.66 -16.42 3.57
CA PHE A 62 -12.44 -15.20 3.34
C PHE A 62 -13.57 -15.39 2.34
N TYR A 63 -13.55 -16.42 1.48
CA TYR A 63 -14.70 -16.78 0.64
C TYR A 63 -15.84 -17.45 1.41
N PHE A 64 -15.57 -17.95 2.63
CA PHE A 64 -16.64 -18.37 3.55
C PHE A 64 -17.35 -17.18 4.20
N LEU A 65 -16.78 -15.98 4.11
CA LEU A 65 -17.44 -14.73 4.46
C LEU A 65 -18.11 -14.16 3.19
N PRO A 66 -19.25 -13.46 3.29
CA PRO A 66 -20.02 -12.95 2.15
C PRO A 66 -19.36 -11.69 1.54
N PHE A 67 -18.07 -11.78 1.18
CA PHE A 67 -17.29 -10.74 0.54
C PHE A 67 -16.89 -11.16 -0.88
N SER A 68 -17.13 -10.28 -1.84
CA SER A 68 -16.54 -10.39 -3.19
C SER A 68 -15.03 -10.07 -3.16
N ARG A 69 -14.28 -10.55 -4.15
CA ARG A 69 -12.86 -10.17 -4.31
C ARG A 69 -12.71 -8.67 -4.52
N LYS A 70 -13.66 -8.04 -5.24
CA LYS A 70 -13.75 -6.57 -5.39
C LYS A 70 -13.76 -5.88 -4.03
N GLU A 71 -14.67 -6.31 -3.15
CA GLU A 71 -14.79 -5.76 -1.80
C GLU A 71 -13.54 -6.02 -0.96
N LEU A 72 -12.98 -7.23 -0.99
CA LEU A 72 -11.76 -7.55 -0.22
C LEU A 72 -10.58 -6.66 -0.62
N TYR A 73 -10.36 -6.44 -1.93
CA TYR A 73 -9.30 -5.57 -2.41
C TYR A 73 -9.51 -4.13 -1.91
N LEU A 74 -10.70 -3.58 -2.12
CA LEU A 74 -11.02 -2.19 -1.78
C LEU A 74 -11.01 -1.96 -0.26
N TYR A 75 -11.48 -2.91 0.55
CA TYR A 75 -11.44 -2.81 2.01
C TYR A 75 -10.01 -2.86 2.55
N ASN A 76 -9.16 -3.73 2.02
CA ASN A 76 -7.75 -3.76 2.41
C ASN A 76 -7.04 -2.46 2.02
N LEU A 77 -7.25 -1.99 0.79
CA LEU A 77 -6.66 -0.74 0.32
C LEU A 77 -7.14 0.46 1.14
N GLY A 78 -8.45 0.56 1.37
CA GLY A 78 -9.05 1.63 2.16
C GLY A 78 -8.56 1.64 3.60
N PHE A 79 -8.49 0.47 4.25
CA PHE A 79 -7.95 0.34 5.60
C PHE A 79 -6.47 0.75 5.67
N LEU A 80 -5.66 0.32 4.71
CA LEU A 80 -4.25 0.68 4.63
C LEU A 80 -4.05 2.19 4.42
N LEU A 81 -4.79 2.78 3.48
CA LEU A 81 -4.75 4.24 3.24
C LEU A 81 -5.16 5.02 4.48
N LEU A 82 -6.20 4.57 5.20
CA LEU A 82 -6.65 5.21 6.43
C LEU A 82 -5.57 5.16 7.52
N LEU A 83 -4.92 4.01 7.72
CA LEU A 83 -3.81 3.87 8.67
C LEU A 83 -2.63 4.78 8.32
N VAL A 84 -2.25 4.83 7.04
CA VAL A 84 -1.14 5.66 6.57
C VAL A 84 -1.46 7.14 6.70
N LEU A 85 -2.67 7.56 6.35
CA LEU A 85 -3.12 8.94 6.48
C LEU A 85 -3.20 9.38 7.94
N ALA A 86 -3.87 8.60 8.79
CA ALA A 86 -4.01 8.90 10.21
C ALA A 86 -2.64 9.03 10.89
N SER A 87 -1.75 8.06 10.67
CA SER A 87 -0.38 8.13 11.20
C SER A 87 0.40 9.32 10.62
N SER A 88 0.23 9.67 9.35
CA SER A 88 0.93 10.82 8.73
C SER A 88 0.50 12.14 9.33
N ILE A 89 -0.81 12.31 9.55
CA ILE A 89 -1.37 13.51 10.17
C ILE A 89 -0.89 13.61 11.63
N ILE A 90 -0.99 12.53 12.41
CA ILE A 90 -0.56 12.51 13.82
C ILE A 90 0.93 12.82 13.94
N THR A 91 1.78 12.13 13.16
CA THR A 91 3.22 12.38 13.20
C THR A 91 3.55 13.79 12.77
N GLN A 92 3.04 14.27 11.63
CA GLN A 92 3.37 15.62 11.15
C GLN A 92 2.74 16.75 11.99
N ALA A 93 1.73 16.46 12.82
CA ALA A 93 1.22 17.42 13.79
C ALA A 93 2.25 17.75 14.88
N LEU A 94 3.08 16.76 15.27
CA LEU A 94 4.07 16.90 16.33
C LEU A 94 5.40 17.53 15.87
N TRP A 95 5.62 17.67 14.56
CA TRP A 95 6.84 18.26 14.02
C TRP A 95 6.64 19.72 13.59
N PRO A 96 7.66 20.59 13.80
CA PRO A 96 7.60 22.02 13.47
C PRO A 96 7.89 22.25 11.98
N THR A 97 7.01 21.75 11.11
CA THR A 97 7.04 21.95 9.65
C THR A 97 5.90 22.84 9.18
N THR A 98 6.01 23.39 7.97
CA THR A 98 4.96 24.21 7.36
C THR A 98 3.76 23.37 6.93
N ILE A 99 2.55 23.97 6.83
CA ILE A 99 1.33 23.27 6.38
C ILE A 99 1.53 22.60 5.00
N ALA A 100 2.26 23.28 4.11
CA ALA A 100 2.58 22.75 2.78
C ALA A 100 3.44 21.48 2.85
N GLU A 101 4.46 21.45 3.70
CA GLU A 101 5.31 20.28 3.93
C GLU A 101 4.53 19.12 4.55
N LYS A 102 3.62 19.39 5.49
CA LYS A 102 2.74 18.38 6.10
C LYS A 102 1.82 17.73 5.07
N GLY A 103 1.22 18.55 4.21
CA GLY A 103 0.41 18.09 3.08
C GLY A 103 1.23 17.25 2.11
N MET A 104 2.43 17.74 1.75
CA MET A 104 3.34 17.04 0.86
C MET A 104 3.75 15.66 1.37
N PHE A 105 4.09 15.56 2.67
CA PHE A 105 4.44 14.30 3.31
C PHE A 105 3.29 13.29 3.25
N SER A 106 2.06 13.76 3.46
CA SER A 106 0.86 12.91 3.39
C SER A 106 0.62 12.41 1.98
N ILE A 107 0.74 13.27 0.96
CA ILE A 107 0.59 12.86 -0.45
C ILE A 107 1.69 11.87 -0.85
N LYS A 108 2.95 12.11 -0.46
CA LYS A 108 4.05 11.16 -0.72
C LYS A 108 3.79 9.79 -0.10
N SER A 109 3.20 9.77 1.10
CA SER A 109 2.83 8.54 1.79
C SER A 109 1.69 7.81 1.08
N ILE A 110 0.69 8.53 0.56
CA ILE A 110 -0.39 7.97 -0.26
C ILE A 110 0.17 7.36 -1.55
N ASN A 111 0.98 8.11 -2.30
CA ASN A 111 1.61 7.65 -3.55
C ASN A 111 2.36 6.34 -3.33
N PHE A 112 3.22 6.30 -2.31
CA PHE A 112 3.99 5.12 -1.99
C PHE A 112 3.08 3.95 -1.57
N THR A 113 2.01 4.21 -0.82
CA THR A 113 1.04 3.18 -0.39
C THR A 113 0.31 2.55 -1.58
N LEU A 114 -0.18 3.37 -2.51
CA LEU A 114 -0.86 2.89 -3.73
C LEU A 114 0.08 2.01 -4.55
N ALA A 115 1.30 2.49 -4.82
CA ALA A 115 2.30 1.75 -5.56
C ALA A 115 2.65 0.44 -4.84
N MET A 116 2.93 0.49 -3.55
CA MET A 116 3.33 -0.69 -2.79
C MET A 116 2.24 -1.75 -2.72
N PHE A 117 1.01 -1.35 -2.41
CA PHE A 117 -0.10 -2.30 -2.38
C PHE A 117 -0.31 -2.92 -3.77
N GLY A 118 -0.25 -2.12 -4.84
CA GLY A 118 -0.32 -2.58 -6.22
C GLY A 118 0.78 -3.58 -6.57
N VAL A 119 2.04 -3.23 -6.33
CA VAL A 119 3.21 -4.08 -6.61
C VAL A 119 3.11 -5.43 -5.91
N VAL A 120 2.80 -5.42 -4.61
CA VAL A 120 2.69 -6.67 -3.85
C VAL A 120 1.52 -7.51 -4.37
N MET A 121 0.37 -6.90 -4.63
CA MET A 121 -0.79 -7.58 -5.21
C MET A 121 -0.49 -8.20 -6.59
N LEU A 122 0.24 -7.49 -7.45
CA LEU A 122 0.69 -8.01 -8.75
C LEU A 122 1.58 -9.24 -8.60
N CYS A 123 2.50 -9.24 -7.63
CA CYS A 123 3.39 -10.37 -7.37
C CYS A 123 2.61 -11.60 -6.92
N VAL A 124 1.84 -11.47 -5.83
CA VAL A 124 1.13 -12.63 -5.26
C VAL A 124 0.05 -13.18 -6.17
N SER A 125 -0.60 -12.32 -6.98
CA SER A 125 -1.61 -12.78 -7.93
C SER A 125 -1.01 -13.64 -9.05
N GLN A 126 0.28 -13.49 -9.34
CA GLN A 126 1.02 -14.29 -10.32
C GLN A 126 1.69 -15.53 -9.69
N GLY A 127 1.41 -15.83 -8.42
CA GLY A 127 2.05 -16.93 -7.69
C GLY A 127 3.47 -16.63 -7.22
N LEU A 128 3.91 -15.37 -7.31
CA LEU A 128 5.17 -14.93 -6.73
C LEU A 128 5.01 -14.68 -5.22
N ASP A 129 6.15 -14.49 -4.56
CA ASP A 129 6.18 -14.23 -3.13
C ASP A 129 5.77 -12.78 -2.78
N ASN A 130 5.31 -12.55 -1.55
CA ASN A 130 4.77 -11.25 -1.09
C ASN A 130 5.82 -10.28 -0.52
N ILE A 131 7.10 -10.65 -0.45
CA ILE A 131 8.17 -9.83 0.14
C ILE A 131 9.36 -9.72 -0.82
N GLY A 132 9.97 -10.82 -1.23
CA GLY A 132 11.20 -10.86 -2.04
C GLY A 132 11.05 -10.15 -3.38
N TRP A 133 10.09 -10.56 -4.21
CA TRP A 133 9.81 -9.91 -5.49
C TRP A 133 9.41 -8.45 -5.36
N PRO A 134 8.45 -8.06 -4.48
CA PRO A 134 8.16 -6.66 -4.23
C PRO A 134 9.38 -5.85 -3.79
N PHE A 135 10.25 -6.41 -2.94
CA PHE A 135 11.47 -5.76 -2.49
C PHE A 135 12.43 -5.47 -3.66
N ILE A 136 12.61 -6.44 -4.57
CA ILE A 136 13.42 -6.25 -5.78
C ILE A 136 12.83 -5.12 -6.64
N ILE A 137 11.50 -5.08 -6.81
CA ILE A 137 10.83 -4.02 -7.60
C ILE A 137 11.04 -2.64 -6.96
N VAL A 138 10.93 -2.52 -5.65
CA VAL A 138 11.20 -1.27 -4.92
C VAL A 138 12.66 -0.84 -5.08
N LEU A 139 13.60 -1.79 -4.98
CA LEU A 139 15.01 -1.52 -5.19
C LEU A 139 15.27 -1.01 -6.61
N LEU A 140 14.67 -1.65 -7.61
CA LEU A 140 14.77 -1.22 -9.00
C LEU A 140 14.16 0.17 -9.22
N ASP A 141 13.00 0.47 -8.64
CA ASP A 141 12.39 1.80 -8.73
C ASP A 141 13.28 2.87 -8.11
N ALA A 142 13.87 2.60 -6.96
CA ALA A 142 14.79 3.51 -6.28
C ALA A 142 16.09 3.74 -7.05
N LEU A 143 16.67 2.67 -7.62
CA LEU A 143 17.86 2.76 -8.46
C LEU A 143 17.55 3.55 -9.73
N LEU A 144 16.53 3.14 -10.50
CA LEU A 144 16.16 3.80 -11.74
C LEU A 144 15.73 5.26 -11.52
N GLY A 145 15.04 5.55 -10.42
CA GLY A 145 14.63 6.90 -10.05
C GLY A 145 15.80 7.81 -9.65
N SER A 146 16.91 7.25 -9.17
CA SER A 146 18.07 8.00 -8.67
C SER A 146 19.20 8.17 -9.69
N ILE A 147 19.12 7.53 -10.85
CA ILE A 147 20.12 7.68 -11.91
C ILE A 147 20.09 9.12 -12.48
N GLY A 148 21.23 9.80 -12.41
CA GLY A 148 21.44 11.10 -13.08
C GLY A 148 20.67 12.27 -12.45
N ARG A 149 20.59 13.38 -13.20
CA ARG A 149 19.80 14.57 -12.81
C ARG A 149 18.37 14.44 -13.33
N ALA A 150 17.40 15.04 -12.62
CA ALA A 150 15.98 14.99 -12.98
C ALA A 150 15.65 15.54 -14.39
N SER A 151 16.50 16.39 -14.96
CA SER A 151 16.36 16.90 -16.34
C SER A 151 16.78 15.88 -17.42
N ILE A 152 17.53 14.84 -17.04
CA ILE A 152 18.08 13.82 -17.93
C ILE A 152 17.37 12.48 -17.72
N ASN A 153 16.74 12.28 -16.56
CA ASN A 153 16.03 11.06 -16.20
C ASN A 153 14.54 11.32 -15.96
N PRO A 154 13.69 11.19 -17.00
CA PRO A 154 12.24 11.32 -16.87
C PRO A 154 11.60 10.31 -15.93
N TYR A 155 12.23 9.14 -15.73
CA TYR A 155 11.72 8.11 -14.80
C TYR A 155 11.69 8.61 -13.37
N SER A 156 12.62 9.49 -12.98
CA SER A 156 12.63 10.13 -11.66
C SER A 156 11.32 10.87 -11.34
N TRP A 157 10.56 11.32 -12.35
CA TRP A 157 9.31 12.03 -12.17
C TRP A 157 8.15 11.11 -11.78
N ILE A 158 8.14 9.87 -12.29
CA ILE A 158 7.08 8.88 -12.05
C ILE A 158 7.43 7.89 -10.94
N SER A 159 8.71 7.70 -10.61
CA SER A 159 9.16 6.77 -9.57
C SER A 159 8.40 7.00 -8.26
N PHE A 160 7.87 5.93 -7.69
CA PHE A 160 7.10 5.99 -6.45
C PHE A 160 8.00 6.06 -5.20
N THR A 161 9.29 5.71 -5.31
CA THR A 161 10.28 5.95 -4.26
C THR A 161 10.82 7.38 -4.28
N ASN A 162 11.19 7.90 -5.46
CA ASN A 162 11.84 9.22 -5.58
C ASN A 162 10.83 10.37 -5.68
N GLN A 163 9.72 10.13 -6.36
CA GLN A 163 8.60 11.06 -6.51
C GLN A 163 9.03 12.47 -6.92
N GLY A 164 9.88 12.57 -7.97
CA GLY A 164 10.42 13.85 -8.45
C GLY A 164 9.33 14.82 -8.92
N ASN A 165 8.22 14.29 -9.43
CA ASN A 165 6.98 15.04 -9.63
C ASN A 165 5.83 14.29 -8.95
N ILE A 166 5.26 14.90 -7.91
CA ILE A 166 4.24 14.26 -7.07
C ILE A 166 2.99 13.85 -7.86
N LEU A 167 2.57 14.64 -8.85
CA LEU A 167 1.38 14.36 -9.65
C LEU A 167 1.63 13.16 -10.59
N PHE A 168 2.78 13.13 -11.26
CA PHE A 168 3.13 12.02 -12.13
C PHE A 168 3.39 10.73 -11.35
N ALA A 169 4.03 10.82 -10.18
CA ALA A 169 4.18 9.69 -9.27
C ALA A 169 2.82 9.18 -8.76
N PHE A 170 1.85 10.06 -8.48
CA PHE A 170 0.49 9.65 -8.11
C PHE A 170 -0.20 8.89 -9.23
N VAL A 171 -0.16 9.41 -10.47
CA VAL A 171 -0.76 8.75 -11.63
C VAL A 171 -0.13 7.36 -11.85
N PHE A 172 1.20 7.28 -11.78
CA PHE A 172 1.91 6.01 -11.92
C PHE A 172 1.56 5.01 -10.81
N ALA A 173 1.53 5.46 -9.56
CA ALA A 173 1.13 4.63 -8.42
C ALA A 173 -0.32 4.14 -8.54
N ALA A 174 -1.23 4.99 -9.00
CA ALA A 174 -2.62 4.63 -9.25
C ALA A 174 -2.76 3.58 -10.37
N ILE A 175 -1.97 3.70 -11.45
CA ILE A 175 -1.92 2.69 -12.52
C ILE A 175 -1.42 1.34 -11.98
N ILE A 176 -0.35 1.32 -11.18
CA ILE A 176 0.16 0.08 -10.57
C ILE A 176 -0.89 -0.54 -9.64
N CYS A 177 -1.54 0.27 -8.80
CA CYS A 177 -2.60 -0.19 -7.92
C CYS A 177 -3.77 -0.78 -8.73
N PHE A 178 -4.23 -0.07 -9.77
CA PHE A 178 -5.29 -0.54 -10.64
C PHE A 178 -4.93 -1.83 -11.40
N ALA A 179 -3.69 -1.96 -11.87
CA ALA A 179 -3.21 -3.19 -12.49
C ALA A 179 -3.26 -4.37 -11.50
N GLY A 180 -2.86 -4.15 -10.24
CA GLY A 180 -2.97 -5.15 -9.17
C GLY A 180 -4.42 -5.57 -8.91
N TYR A 181 -5.34 -4.61 -8.87
CA TYR A 181 -6.78 -4.87 -8.76
C TYR A 181 -7.30 -5.72 -9.91
N TRP A 182 -7.00 -5.31 -11.15
CA TRP A 182 -7.46 -5.99 -12.37
C TRP A 182 -6.98 -7.44 -12.44
N ILE A 183 -5.70 -7.71 -12.19
CA ILE A 183 -5.15 -9.08 -12.23
C ILE A 183 -5.77 -9.93 -11.12
N TYR A 184 -5.92 -9.38 -9.91
CA TYR A 184 -6.51 -10.11 -8.78
C TYR A 184 -7.95 -10.57 -9.07
N LEU A 185 -8.76 -9.71 -9.70
CA LEU A 185 -10.12 -10.05 -10.11
C LEU A 185 -10.17 -11.05 -11.25
N LYS A 186 -9.31 -10.87 -12.27
CA LYS A 186 -9.23 -11.78 -13.42
C LYS A 186 -8.89 -13.20 -12.97
N ASN A 187 -7.91 -13.34 -12.08
CA ASN A 187 -7.52 -14.64 -11.52
C ASN A 187 -8.59 -15.24 -10.61
N GLY A 188 -9.60 -14.46 -10.24
CA GLY A 188 -10.74 -14.92 -9.45
C GLY A 188 -12.02 -15.18 -10.24
N GLY A 189 -12.03 -14.96 -11.55
CA GLY A 189 -13.23 -15.12 -12.38
C GLY A 189 -14.33 -14.07 -12.13
N GLU A 190 -14.00 -12.92 -11.52
CA GLU A 190 -14.95 -11.81 -11.31
C GLU A 190 -14.89 -10.72 -12.42
N LEU A 191 -14.14 -11.00 -13.49
CA LEU A 191 -13.91 -10.17 -14.68
C LEU A 191 -14.13 -10.99 -15.96
#